data_AF-A0A7C0XAJ4-F1
#
_entry.id   AF-A0A7C0XAJ4-F1
#
_cell.length_a   1.000
_cell.length_b   1.000
_cell.length_c   1.000
_cell.angle_alpha   90.00
_cell.angle_beta   90.00
_cell.angle_gamma   90.00
#
_symmetry.space_group_name_H-M   'P 1'
#
loop_
_entity.id
_entity.type
_entity.pdbx_description
1 polymer ?
#
loop_
_entity_poly.entity_id
_entity_poly.type
_entity_poly.pdbx_seq_one_letter_code
_entity_poly.pdbx_strand_id
1 'polypeptide(L)'
;MSALSNAPLTNNEAGTFKVIHPFHPLYGQSFTLITHTHAWGQDRVYYQDNSGKLCSLPASWTSVLPPDPVIVISGGRSPFRLCDLLDLSRLLSDISSPESNVGKR
;
A
#
# COMPACT_ATOMS: atom_id res chain seq x y z
N MET A 1 8.29 25.53 -21.28
CA MET A 1 7.07 24.96 -20.65
C MET A 1 7.21 23.45 -20.73
N SER A 2 7.78 22.84 -19.70
CA SER A 2 8.16 21.42 -19.70
C SER A 2 7.13 20.63 -18.90
N ALA A 3 6.58 19.57 -19.51
CA ALA A 3 5.52 18.75 -18.96
C ALA A 3 5.91 18.09 -17.62
N LEU A 4 5.01 18.18 -16.63
CA LEU A 4 5.06 17.42 -15.39
C LEU A 4 4.79 15.94 -15.70
N SER A 5 5.86 15.19 -15.94
CA SER A 5 5.86 13.73 -16.06
C SER A 5 6.00 13.14 -14.65
N ASN A 6 4.89 12.73 -14.06
CA ASN A 6 4.83 12.22 -12.68
C ASN A 6 4.97 10.68 -12.59
N ALA A 7 5.45 10.02 -13.64
CA ALA A 7 5.66 8.58 -13.61
C ALA A 7 7.10 8.27 -13.16
N PRO A 8 7.32 7.60 -12.01
CA PRO A 8 8.64 7.09 -11.72
C PRO A 8 8.98 6.00 -12.74
N LEU A 9 10.09 6.21 -13.44
CA LEU A 9 10.76 5.20 -14.24
C LEU A 9 11.34 4.15 -13.30
N THR A 10 10.78 2.94 -13.25
CA THR A 10 11.55 1.78 -12.79
C THR A 10 11.31 0.59 -13.71
N ASN A 11 12.25 0.50 -14.66
CA ASN A 11 12.82 -0.66 -15.33
C ASN A 11 11.98 -1.94 -15.40
N ASN A 12 11.70 -2.32 -16.64
CA ASN A 12 11.19 -3.60 -17.12
C ASN A 12 12.20 -4.73 -16.86
N GLU A 13 12.30 -5.18 -15.61
CA GLU A 13 12.71 -6.54 -15.29
C GLU A 13 11.49 -7.20 -14.67
N ALA A 14 11.04 -8.33 -15.22
CA ALA A 14 9.95 -9.12 -14.67
C ALA A 14 10.37 -9.72 -13.32
N GLY A 15 10.48 -8.87 -12.30
CA GLY A 15 10.78 -9.26 -10.94
C GLY A 15 9.58 -9.99 -10.35
N THR A 16 9.83 -11.06 -9.63
CA THR A 16 8.78 -11.65 -8.78
C THR A 16 8.75 -10.89 -7.46
N PHE A 17 7.55 -10.71 -6.90
CA PHE A 17 7.39 -10.20 -5.55
C PHE A 17 6.60 -11.19 -4.71
N LYS A 18 6.89 -11.18 -3.41
CA LYS A 18 6.15 -11.93 -2.38
C LYS A 18 5.22 -11.01 -1.61
N VAL A 19 4.01 -11.46 -1.31
CA VAL A 19 3.10 -10.79 -0.38
C VAL A 19 3.59 -11.01 1.04
N ILE A 20 3.88 -9.92 1.75
CA ILE A 20 4.50 -9.93 3.09
C ILE A 20 3.54 -9.45 4.20
N HIS A 21 2.33 -9.04 3.87
CA HIS A 21 1.40 -8.55 4.88
C HIS A 21 0.58 -9.69 5.51
N PRO A 22 0.62 -9.89 6.84
CA PRO A 22 0.04 -11.06 7.51
C PRO A 22 -1.48 -11.13 7.45
N PHE A 23 -2.15 -9.98 7.29
CA PHE A 23 -3.61 -9.91 7.16
C PHE A 23 -4.14 -10.15 5.74
N HIS A 24 -3.26 -10.46 4.79
CA HIS A 24 -3.68 -10.73 3.42
C HIS A 24 -3.86 -12.25 3.18
N PRO A 25 -4.94 -12.72 2.53
CA PRO A 25 -5.14 -14.15 2.26
C PRO A 25 -4.02 -14.80 1.42
N LEU A 26 -3.35 -13.99 0.59
CA LEU A 26 -2.23 -14.44 -0.25
C LEU A 26 -0.87 -14.29 0.45
N TYR A 27 -0.84 -14.08 1.77
CA TYR A 27 0.40 -13.95 2.54
C TYR A 27 1.36 -15.12 2.24
N GLY A 28 2.61 -14.79 1.93
CA GLY A 28 3.64 -15.77 1.61
C GLY A 28 3.68 -16.21 0.15
N GLN A 29 2.69 -15.86 -0.67
CA GLN A 29 2.67 -16.22 -2.09
C GLN A 29 3.50 -15.24 -2.92
N SER A 30 4.07 -15.74 -4.02
CA SER A 30 4.88 -14.95 -4.94
C SER A 30 4.20 -14.83 -6.30
N PHE A 31 4.29 -13.65 -6.90
CA PHE A 31 3.67 -13.31 -8.17
C PHE A 31 4.66 -12.58 -9.07
N THR A 32 4.43 -12.63 -10.39
CA THR A 32 5.20 -11.86 -11.36
C THR A 32 4.71 -10.41 -11.36
N LEU A 33 5.63 -9.47 -11.14
CA LEU A 33 5.35 -8.05 -11.26
C LEU A 33 5.12 -7.69 -12.73
N ILE A 34 3.96 -7.12 -13.03
CA ILE A 34 3.65 -6.58 -14.35
C ILE A 34 4.07 -5.11 -14.40
N THR A 35 3.60 -4.34 -13.43
CA THR A 35 3.80 -2.89 -13.36
C THR A 35 3.82 -2.43 -11.92
N HIS A 36 4.65 -1.43 -11.63
CA HIS A 36 4.65 -0.67 -10.39
C HIS A 36 4.29 0.78 -10.71
N THR A 37 3.18 1.28 -10.15
CA THR A 37 2.73 2.66 -10.37
C THR A 37 2.25 3.29 -9.08
N HIS A 38 2.51 4.59 -8.94
CA HIS A 38 1.91 5.40 -7.91
C HIS A 38 0.48 5.75 -8.31
N ALA A 39 -0.50 5.25 -7.57
CA ALA A 39 -1.92 5.46 -7.83
C ALA A 39 -2.69 5.62 -6.52
N TRP A 40 -3.65 6.56 -6.51
CA TRP A 40 -4.46 6.87 -5.32
C TRP A 40 -3.63 7.27 -4.09
N GLY A 41 -2.54 8.02 -4.30
CA GLY A 41 -1.68 8.51 -3.22
C GLY A 41 -0.80 7.44 -2.55
N GLN A 42 -0.68 6.25 -3.15
CA GLN A 42 0.18 5.19 -2.66
C GLN A 42 0.85 4.43 -3.82
N ASP A 43 1.99 3.80 -3.53
CA ASP A 43 2.65 2.90 -4.46
C ASP A 43 1.87 1.59 -4.58
N ARG A 44 1.64 1.13 -5.82
CA ARG A 44 0.86 -0.08 -6.12
C ARG A 44 1.58 -0.97 -7.10
N VAL A 45 1.54 -2.27 -6.83
CA VAL A 45 2.06 -3.32 -7.69
C VAL A 45 0.92 -4.05 -8.38
N TYR A 46 1.06 -4.32 -9.67
CA TYR A 46 0.10 -5.03 -10.50
C TYR A 46 0.65 -6.40 -10.88
N TYR A 47 -0.21 -7.41 -10.84
CA TYR A 47 0.14 -8.80 -11.13
C TYR A 47 -1.05 -9.55 -11.72
N GLN A 48 -0.79 -10.69 -12.35
CA GLN A 48 -1.84 -11.64 -12.74
C GLN A 48 -1.97 -12.72 -11.68
N ASP A 49 -3.21 -13.01 -11.27
CA ASP A 49 -3.50 -14.18 -10.45
C ASP A 49 -3.47 -15.48 -11.28
N ASN A 50 -3.64 -16.62 -10.60
CA ASN A 50 -3.69 -17.94 -11.24
C ASN A 50 -4.85 -18.10 -12.25
N SER A 51 -5.83 -17.21 -12.22
CA SER A 51 -6.96 -17.17 -13.17
C SER A 51 -6.69 -16.23 -14.36
N GLY A 52 -5.51 -15.61 -14.43
CA GLY A 52 -5.13 -14.63 -15.45
C GLY A 52 -5.77 -13.26 -15.25
N LYS A 53 -6.42 -12.99 -14.10
CA LYS A 53 -7.03 -11.70 -13.81
C LYS A 53 -5.97 -10.72 -13.32
N LEU A 54 -6.02 -9.49 -13.85
CA LEU A 54 -5.18 -8.40 -13.38
C LEU A 54 -5.63 -7.93 -12.00
N CYS A 55 -4.75 -8.08 -11.02
CA CYS A 55 -4.94 -7.71 -9.62
C CYS A 55 -3.91 -6.65 -9.23
N SER A 56 -4.22 -5.87 -8.19
CA SER A 56 -3.29 -4.87 -7.65
C SER A 56 -3.20 -4.95 -6.14
N LEU A 57 -2.00 -4.72 -5.60
CA LEU A 57 -1.73 -4.66 -4.16
C LEU A 57 -0.97 -3.37 -3.84
N PRO A 58 -1.15 -2.81 -2.62
CA PRO A 58 -0.23 -1.80 -2.12
C PRO A 58 1.20 -2.34 -2.11
N ALA A 59 2.17 -1.56 -2.58
CA ALA A 59 3.56 -1.97 -2.60
C ALA A 59 4.09 -2.25 -1.17
N SER A 60 3.55 -1.54 -0.16
CA SER A 60 3.82 -1.77 1.27
C SER A 60 3.42 -3.15 1.78
N TRP A 61 2.54 -3.86 1.06
CA TRP A 61 2.14 -5.23 1.39
C TRP A 61 2.99 -6.28 0.68
N THR A 62 3.99 -5.85 -0.06
CA THR A 62 4.84 -6.70 -0.89
C THR A 62 6.32 -6.46 -0.59
N SER A 63 7.15 -7.42 -0.97
CA SER A 63 8.62 -7.32 -0.86
C SER A 63 9.26 -6.39 -1.89
N VAL A 64 8.46 -5.69 -2.71
CA VAL A 64 8.95 -4.68 -3.67
C VAL A 64 9.53 -3.47 -2.94
N LEU A 65 8.97 -3.12 -1.78
CA LEU A 65 9.52 -2.07 -0.93
C LEU A 65 10.36 -2.66 0.19
N PRO A 66 11.43 -1.96 0.62
CA PRO A 66 12.14 -2.33 1.82
C PRO A 66 11.18 -2.32 3.02
N PRO A 67 11.32 -3.26 3.97
CA PRO A 67 10.45 -3.32 5.15
C PRO A 67 10.54 -2.03 5.97
N ASP A 68 9.42 -1.53 6.48
CA ASP A 68 9.42 -0.38 7.40
C ASP A 68 10.23 -0.73 8.66
N PRO A 69 11.22 0.09 9.07
CA PRO A 69 12.03 -0.15 10.27
C PRO A 69 11.22 -0.40 11.54
N VAL A 70 10.06 0.24 11.70
CA VAL A 70 9.18 0.03 12.85
C VAL A 70 8.61 -1.38 12.85
N ILE A 71 8.24 -1.91 11.70
CA ILE A 71 7.72 -3.28 11.54
C ILE A 71 8.85 -4.30 11.78
N VAL A 72 10.07 -4.01 11.29
CA VAL A 72 11.24 -4.88 11.51
C VAL A 72 11.60 -4.94 13.00
N ILE A 73 11.69 -3.78 13.67
CA ILE A 73 12.03 -3.68 15.09
C ILE A 73 10.94 -4.31 15.95
N SER A 74 9.67 -4.21 15.56
CA SER A 74 8.57 -4.83 16.31
C SER A 74 8.58 -6.36 16.24
N GLY A 75 9.29 -6.97 15.28
CA GLY A 75 9.38 -8.42 15.13
C GLY A 75 8.02 -9.09 14.96
N GLY A 76 7.06 -8.40 14.31
CA GLY A 76 5.69 -8.88 14.13
C GLY A 76 4.77 -8.70 15.35
N ARG A 77 5.25 -8.06 16.42
CA ARG A 77 4.44 -7.77 17.63
C ARG A 77 3.54 -6.54 17.48
N SER A 78 3.86 -5.67 16.51
CA SER A 78 3.05 -4.50 16.16
C SER A 78 2.97 -4.37 14.64
N PRO A 79 1.80 -4.59 14.03
CA PRO A 79 1.63 -4.46 12.58
C PRO A 79 1.46 -3.01 12.11
N PHE A 80 1.25 -2.06 13.02
CA PHE A 80 1.06 -0.64 12.72
C PHE A 80 2.05 0.22 13.50
N ARG A 81 2.36 1.41 12.97
CA ARG A 81 3.10 2.44 13.71
C ARG A 81 2.13 3.12 14.68
N LEU A 82 2.65 3.56 15.83
CA LEU A 82 1.84 4.28 16.82
C LEU A 82 1.20 5.55 16.22
N CYS A 83 1.94 6.28 15.38
CA CYS A 83 1.44 7.47 14.69
C CYS A 83 0.22 7.14 13.82
N ASP A 84 0.30 6.07 13.02
CA ASP A 84 -0.80 5.64 12.15
C ASP A 84 -2.05 5.26 12.95
N LEU A 85 -1.88 4.61 14.11
CA LEU A 85 -2.98 4.29 15.04
C LEU A 85 -3.63 5.55 15.63
N LEU A 86 -2.82 6.54 16.02
CA LEU A 86 -3.33 7.82 16.53
C LEU A 86 -4.07 8.60 15.44
N ASP A 87 -3.53 8.63 14.22
CA ASP A 87 -4.17 9.30 13.09
C ASP A 87 -5.46 8.58 12.67
N LEU A 88 -5.48 7.24 12.69
CA LEU A 88 -6.69 6.46 12.49
C LEU A 88 -7.73 6.77 13.58
N SER A 89 -7.33 6.83 14.84
CA SER A 89 -8.22 7.17 15.96
C SER A 89 -8.83 8.56 15.80
N ARG A 90 -8.05 9.54 15.33
CA ARG A 90 -8.54 10.90 15.05
C ARG A 90 -9.55 10.87 13.91
N LEU A 91 -9.22 10.23 12.79
CA LEU A 91 -10.11 10.09 11.64
C LEU A 91 -11.44 9.42 12.01
N LEU A 92 -11.40 8.35 12.81
CA LEU A 92 -12.60 7.67 13.28
C LEU A 92 -13.43 8.55 14.22
N SER A 93 -12.79 9.39 15.04
CA SER A 93 -13.49 10.35 15.89
C SER A 93 -14.21 11.40 15.05
N ASP A 94 -13.55 11.92 14.01
CA ASP A 94 -14.13 12.89 13.08
C ASP A 94 -15.32 12.30 12.30
N ILE A 95 -15.21 11.04 11.85
CA ILE A 95 -16.29 10.34 11.13
C ILE A 95 -17.44 9.94 12.07
N SER A 96 -17.12 9.54 13.31
CA SER A 96 -18.11 9.10 14.29
C SER A 96 -18.82 10.24 14.98
N SER A 97 -18.30 11.48 14.91
CA SER A 97 -18.94 12.64 15.51
C SER A 97 -20.25 12.93 14.75
N PRO A 98 -21.42 12.75 15.38
CA PRO A 98 -22.67 13.14 14.76
C PRO A 98 -22.67 14.66 14.64
N GLU A 99 -22.49 15.15 13.41
CA GLU A 99 -22.53 16.54 12.97
C GLU A 99 -21.29 17.42 13.19
N SER A 100 -20.51 17.54 12.11
CA SER A 100 -19.98 18.85 11.68
C SER A 100 -19.97 18.95 10.16
N ASN A 101 -21.15 18.82 9.53
CA ASN A 101 -21.43 19.45 8.25
C ASN A 101 -22.44 20.58 8.45
N VAL A 102 -21.99 21.62 9.17
CA VAL A 102 -22.62 22.94 9.09
C VAL A 102 -21.71 23.82 8.26
N GLY A 103 -22.10 23.97 6.98
CA GLY A 103 -21.84 25.16 6.18
C GLY A 103 -20.42 25.43 5.73
N LYS A 104 -20.15 25.19 4.45
CA LYS A 104 -19.57 26.20 3.54
C LYS A 104 -19.81 25.78 2.09
N ARG A 105 -20.91 26.29 1.55
CA ARG A 105 -21.04 26.64 0.13
C ARG A 105 -20.18 27.86 -0.16
#